data_AF-A0A1N6Q7U6-F1
#
_entry.id   AF-A0A1N6Q7U6-F1
#
_cell.length_a   1.000
_cell.length_b   1.000
_cell.length_c   1.000
_cell.angle_alpha   90.00
_cell.angle_beta   90.00
_cell.angle_gamma   90.00
#
_symmetry.space_group_name_H-M   'P 1'
#
loop_
_entity.id
_entity.type
_entity.pdbx_description
1 polymer ?
#
loop_
_entity_poly.entity_id
_entity_poly.type
_entity_poly.pdbx_seq_one_letter_code
_entity_poly.pdbx_strand_id
1 'polypeptide(L)'
;MEGKIKMVRSTLLLVFALGVCLAAFGEAPEWTRRTPFSDDAYYGKGRGSSREEALESARQEILRQLRGQVRTGATVIGATDPRLLETLTLMSSFFEENTLRGAVETEILSLGETTWVLLEYPKPYGLHLIHAAAVRYARESQYNPEDLLRTIQSRDVVEALRFQWRLSELNLENYDGDNIQVVQTPEMMHITIFQFLPETAQLSRAHQVALRSLSTTLFQELQTLSYRAVDVLGHANPTGAPGEEAELQELSLRRARIMADNLRASGLEITTLAGAGGDQPLADGSTPEGGGRNRRVEISIHFE
;
A
#
# COMPACT_ATOMS: atom_id res chain seq x y z
N MET A 1 -2.39 9.47 23.78
CA MET A 1 -1.48 8.73 22.88
C MET A 1 -1.32 7.24 23.24
N GLU A 2 -1.37 6.86 24.53
CA GLU A 2 -1.22 5.45 24.95
C GLU A 2 -2.33 4.49 24.45
N GLY A 3 -3.55 5.00 24.21
CA GLY A 3 -4.67 4.19 23.71
C GLY A 3 -4.50 3.68 22.27
N LYS A 4 -3.87 4.47 21.38
CA LYS A 4 -3.60 4.05 19.99
C LYS A 4 -2.44 3.06 19.92
N ILE A 5 -1.43 3.20 20.78
CA ILE A 5 -0.28 2.28 20.87
C ILE A 5 -0.68 0.91 21.41
N LYS A 6 -1.64 0.84 22.36
CA LYS A 6 -2.22 -0.43 22.83
C LYS A 6 -2.99 -1.18 21.73
N MET A 7 -3.73 -0.46 20.90
CA MET A 7 -4.50 -1.05 19.79
C MET A 7 -3.57 -1.65 18.72
N VAL A 8 -2.51 -0.92 18.34
CA VAL A 8 -1.48 -1.38 17.38
C VAL A 8 -0.76 -2.63 17.89
N ARG A 9 -0.41 -2.69 19.18
CA ARG A 9 0.18 -3.89 19.79
C ARG A 9 -0.77 -5.07 19.79
N SER A 10 -2.06 -4.87 20.10
CA SER A 10 -3.02 -5.97 20.20
C SER A 10 -3.33 -6.60 18.84
N THR A 11 -3.38 -5.81 17.76
CA THR A 11 -3.63 -6.33 16.40
C THR A 11 -2.41 -7.02 15.80
N LEU A 12 -1.19 -6.47 16.00
CA LEU A 12 0.05 -7.14 15.58
C LEU A 12 0.31 -8.44 16.37
N LEU A 13 0.02 -8.46 17.68
CA LEU A 13 0.08 -9.69 18.48
C LEU A 13 -0.95 -10.72 18.04
N LEU A 14 -2.12 -10.32 17.54
CA LEU A 14 -3.14 -11.27 17.07
C LEU A 14 -2.75 -11.92 15.74
N VAL A 15 -2.22 -11.15 14.78
CA VAL A 15 -1.70 -11.67 13.50
C VAL A 15 -0.51 -12.61 13.76
N PHE A 16 0.37 -12.25 14.70
CA PHE A 16 1.51 -13.10 15.09
C PHE A 16 1.09 -14.32 15.91
N ALA A 17 0.10 -14.21 16.81
CA ALA A 17 -0.42 -15.33 17.58
C ALA A 17 -1.17 -16.33 16.68
N LEU A 18 -1.91 -15.87 15.66
CA LEU A 18 -2.47 -16.76 14.65
C LEU A 18 -1.37 -17.40 13.79
N GLY A 19 -0.38 -16.64 13.31
CA GLY A 19 0.72 -17.19 12.52
C GLY A 19 1.58 -18.22 13.27
N VAL A 20 1.82 -18.02 14.57
CA VAL A 20 2.62 -18.93 15.40
C VAL A 20 1.81 -20.14 15.89
N CYS A 21 0.49 -20.00 16.14
CA CYS A 21 -0.35 -21.15 16.47
C CYS A 21 -0.66 -22.04 15.25
N LEU A 22 -0.75 -21.46 14.04
CA LEU A 22 -1.02 -22.20 12.80
C LEU A 22 0.16 -23.10 12.37
N ALA A 23 1.39 -22.76 12.73
CA ALA A 23 2.55 -23.61 12.49
C ALA A 23 2.53 -24.95 13.26
N ALA A 24 1.66 -25.07 14.28
CA ALA A 24 1.55 -26.29 15.08
C ALA A 24 0.49 -27.29 14.55
N PHE A 25 -0.43 -26.89 13.68
CA PHE A 25 -1.53 -27.73 13.20
C PHE A 25 -2.02 -27.32 11.79
N GLY A 26 -1.47 -27.92 10.73
CA GLY A 26 -2.05 -27.88 9.37
C GLY A 26 -1.58 -26.72 8.47
N GLU A 27 -1.89 -26.84 7.17
CA GLU A 27 -1.61 -25.80 6.17
C GLU A 27 -2.24 -24.46 6.56
N ALA A 28 -1.57 -23.35 6.23
CA ALA A 28 -2.09 -22.02 6.51
C ALA A 28 -3.47 -21.82 5.83
N PRO A 29 -4.48 -21.31 6.55
CA PRO A 29 -5.82 -21.03 6.03
C PRO A 29 -5.78 -20.23 4.73
N GLU A 30 -6.67 -20.52 3.77
CA GLU A 30 -6.65 -19.89 2.44
C GLU A 30 -6.75 -18.35 2.52
N TRP A 31 -7.51 -17.81 3.48
CA TRP A 31 -7.67 -16.37 3.67
C TRP A 31 -6.35 -15.63 3.98
N THR A 32 -5.31 -16.34 4.44
CA THR A 32 -3.97 -15.76 4.66
C THR A 32 -3.17 -15.60 3.38
N ARG A 33 -3.52 -16.35 2.32
CA ARG A 33 -2.78 -16.39 1.04
C ARG A 33 -3.50 -15.65 -0.10
N ARG A 34 -4.82 -15.51 -0.05
CA ARG A 34 -5.60 -14.85 -1.11
C ARG A 34 -5.51 -13.33 -1.00
N THR A 35 -5.19 -12.65 -2.10
CA THR A 35 -5.28 -11.19 -2.18
C THR A 35 -6.73 -10.79 -2.50
N PRO A 36 -7.21 -9.65 -2.01
CA PRO A 36 -8.56 -9.17 -2.33
C PRO A 36 -8.77 -8.99 -3.84
N PHE A 37 -7.76 -8.49 -4.54
CA PHE A 37 -7.74 -8.44 -6.01
C PHE A 37 -6.81 -9.50 -6.57
N SER A 38 -7.39 -10.53 -7.18
CA SER A 38 -6.66 -11.54 -7.94
C SER A 38 -7.16 -11.60 -9.39
N ASP A 39 -6.46 -12.37 -10.21
CA ASP A 39 -6.80 -12.51 -11.62
C ASP A 39 -8.05 -13.40 -11.80
N ASP A 40 -8.33 -14.27 -10.83
CA ASP A 40 -9.44 -15.23 -10.82
C ASP A 40 -10.72 -14.70 -10.14
N ALA A 41 -10.61 -13.90 -9.07
CA ALA A 41 -11.77 -13.44 -8.30
C ALA A 41 -11.56 -12.13 -7.52
N TYR A 42 -12.65 -11.64 -6.92
CA TYR A 42 -12.62 -10.67 -5.84
C TYR A 42 -12.82 -11.41 -4.52
N TYR A 43 -11.88 -11.26 -3.59
CA TYR A 43 -11.94 -11.94 -2.29
C TYR A 43 -12.29 -10.98 -1.17
N GLY A 44 -13.36 -11.29 -0.43
CA GLY A 44 -13.77 -10.58 0.78
C GLY A 44 -13.28 -11.32 2.01
N LYS A 45 -12.50 -10.65 2.85
CA LYS A 45 -12.05 -11.19 4.14
C LYS A 45 -12.88 -10.58 5.25
N GLY A 46 -13.87 -11.32 5.69
CA GLY A 46 -14.82 -10.87 6.70
C GLY A 46 -14.45 -11.32 8.10
N ARG A 47 -14.78 -10.49 9.08
CA ARG A 47 -14.71 -10.86 10.50
C ARG A 47 -15.91 -10.33 11.27
N GLY A 48 -16.37 -11.07 12.25
CA GLY A 48 -17.52 -10.67 13.07
C GLY A 48 -17.65 -11.52 14.33
N SER A 49 -18.59 -11.14 15.19
CA SER A 49 -18.94 -11.95 16.37
C SER A 49 -19.78 -13.18 15.98
N SER A 50 -20.35 -13.17 14.78
CA SER A 50 -21.13 -14.25 14.19
C SER A 50 -20.73 -14.50 12.73
N ARG A 51 -21.15 -15.64 12.17
CA ARG A 51 -21.00 -15.94 10.74
C ARG A 51 -21.68 -14.89 9.86
N GLU A 52 -22.84 -14.40 10.26
CA GLU A 52 -23.62 -13.41 9.50
C GLU A 52 -22.90 -12.06 9.45
N GLU A 53 -22.38 -11.60 10.59
CA GLU A 53 -21.57 -10.37 10.64
C GLU A 53 -20.27 -10.52 9.84
N ALA A 54 -19.60 -11.68 9.91
CA ALA A 54 -18.41 -11.95 9.13
C ALA A 54 -18.72 -11.96 7.63
N LEU A 55 -19.81 -12.60 7.20
CA LEU A 55 -20.26 -12.59 5.81
C LEU A 55 -20.57 -11.18 5.30
N GLU A 56 -21.29 -10.39 6.09
CA GLU A 56 -21.59 -9.00 5.74
C GLU A 56 -20.32 -8.16 5.64
N SER A 57 -19.39 -8.33 6.58
CA SER A 57 -18.06 -7.70 6.50
C SER A 57 -17.30 -8.12 5.24
N ALA A 58 -17.32 -9.40 4.85
CA ALA A 58 -16.68 -9.89 3.63
C ALA A 58 -17.34 -9.30 2.37
N ARG A 59 -18.67 -9.22 2.36
CA ARG A 59 -19.44 -8.62 1.25
C ARG A 59 -19.07 -7.14 1.07
N GLN A 60 -19.08 -6.37 2.15
CA GLN A 60 -18.72 -4.95 2.13
C GLN A 60 -17.30 -4.74 1.59
N GLU A 61 -16.40 -5.67 1.89
CA GLU A 61 -15.03 -5.65 1.39
C GLU A 61 -14.96 -5.81 -0.13
N ILE A 62 -15.68 -6.78 -0.71
CA ILE A 62 -15.75 -6.98 -2.17
C ILE A 62 -16.42 -5.77 -2.84
N LEU A 63 -17.46 -5.19 -2.23
CA LEU A 63 -18.10 -3.99 -2.78
C LEU A 63 -17.17 -2.79 -2.76
N ARG A 64 -16.38 -2.62 -1.69
CA ARG A 64 -15.34 -1.60 -1.64
C ARG A 64 -14.31 -1.79 -2.73
N GLN A 65 -13.95 -3.03 -3.06
CA GLN A 65 -13.04 -3.34 -4.17
C GLN A 65 -13.61 -2.90 -5.52
N LEU A 66 -14.87 -3.25 -5.81
CA LEU A 66 -15.53 -2.86 -7.06
C LEU A 66 -15.66 -1.35 -7.21
N ARG A 67 -16.05 -0.65 -6.12
CA ARG A 67 -16.08 0.82 -6.06
C ARG A 67 -14.70 1.43 -6.30
N GLY A 68 -13.69 0.90 -5.60
CA GLY A 68 -12.30 1.32 -5.74
C GLY A 68 -11.86 1.21 -7.20
N GLN A 69 -12.17 0.09 -7.84
CA GLN A 69 -11.79 -0.15 -9.23
C GLN A 69 -12.39 0.85 -10.20
N VAL A 70 -13.68 1.14 -10.04
CA VAL A 70 -14.38 2.15 -10.85
C VAL A 70 -13.79 3.54 -10.62
N ARG A 71 -13.54 3.91 -9.36
CA ARG A 71 -12.97 5.22 -9.01
C ARG A 71 -11.56 5.40 -9.57
N THR A 72 -10.69 4.40 -9.44
CA THR A 72 -9.31 4.47 -9.96
C THR A 72 -9.30 4.58 -11.48
N GLY A 73 -10.15 3.82 -12.17
CA GLY A 73 -10.30 3.96 -13.63
C GLY A 73 -10.72 5.38 -14.05
N ALA A 74 -11.62 6.00 -13.29
CA ALA A 74 -12.01 7.39 -13.52
C ALA A 74 -10.87 8.40 -13.27
N THR A 75 -10.06 8.19 -12.23
CA THR A 75 -8.89 9.02 -11.95
C THR A 75 -7.87 8.92 -13.09
N VAL A 76 -7.59 7.73 -13.60
CA VAL A 76 -6.62 7.51 -14.69
C VAL A 76 -7.03 8.21 -15.98
N ILE A 77 -8.32 8.23 -16.33
CA ILE A 77 -8.79 8.99 -17.51
C ILE A 77 -8.89 10.50 -17.26
N GLY A 78 -8.47 11.00 -16.10
CA GLY A 78 -8.55 12.42 -15.75
C GLY A 78 -9.99 12.93 -15.71
N ALA A 79 -10.92 12.12 -15.20
CA ALA A 79 -12.35 12.41 -15.19
C ALA A 79 -12.67 13.72 -14.45
N THR A 80 -12.92 14.80 -15.20
CA THR A 80 -13.44 16.07 -14.67
C THR A 80 -14.86 16.38 -15.13
N ASP A 81 -15.43 15.56 -16.02
CA ASP A 81 -16.80 15.74 -16.52
C ASP A 81 -17.83 15.52 -15.39
N PRO A 82 -18.66 16.52 -15.05
CA PRO A 82 -19.70 16.39 -14.03
C PRO A 82 -20.66 15.21 -14.25
N ARG A 83 -20.95 14.86 -15.51
CA ARG A 83 -21.85 13.73 -15.85
C ARG A 83 -21.24 12.39 -15.49
N LEU A 84 -19.93 12.26 -15.71
CA LEU A 84 -19.19 11.08 -15.29
C LEU A 84 -19.11 11.01 -13.76
N LEU A 85 -18.82 12.12 -13.08
CA LEU A 85 -18.79 12.16 -11.61
C LEU A 85 -20.14 11.77 -10.99
N GLU A 86 -21.25 12.22 -11.57
CA GLU A 86 -22.60 11.78 -11.20
C GLU A 86 -22.80 10.28 -11.46
N THR A 87 -22.42 9.80 -12.64
CA THR A 87 -22.48 8.37 -12.99
C THR A 87 -21.72 7.51 -11.98
N LEU A 88 -20.51 7.92 -11.60
CA LEU A 88 -19.67 7.21 -10.62
C LEU A 88 -20.32 7.18 -9.23
N THR A 89 -21.00 8.26 -8.84
CA THR A 89 -21.75 8.33 -7.59
C THR A 89 -22.92 7.35 -7.60
N LEU A 90 -23.70 7.31 -8.67
CA LEU A 90 -24.82 6.38 -8.85
C LEU A 90 -24.34 4.92 -8.88
N MET A 91 -23.23 4.64 -9.57
CA MET A 91 -22.60 3.32 -9.56
C MET A 91 -22.16 2.92 -8.14
N SER A 92 -21.59 3.85 -7.37
CA SER A 92 -21.18 3.60 -5.99
C SER A 92 -22.35 3.15 -5.12
N SER A 93 -23.48 3.88 -5.17
CA SER A 93 -24.70 3.51 -4.46
C SER A 93 -25.26 2.16 -4.92
N PHE A 94 -25.26 1.91 -6.23
CA PHE A 94 -25.69 0.62 -6.78
C PHE A 94 -24.87 -0.56 -6.25
N PHE A 95 -23.56 -0.40 -6.07
CA PHE A 95 -22.74 -1.45 -5.47
C PHE A 95 -23.07 -1.65 -3.99
N GLU A 96 -23.26 -0.60 -3.20
CA GLU A 96 -23.58 -0.70 -1.77
C GLU A 96 -24.82 -1.57 -1.49
N GLU A 97 -25.83 -1.43 -2.33
CA GLU A 97 -27.08 -2.19 -2.25
C GLU A 97 -26.97 -3.61 -2.83
N ASN A 98 -25.87 -3.95 -3.49
CA ASN A 98 -25.76 -5.22 -4.20
C ASN A 98 -25.49 -6.40 -3.26
N THR A 99 -26.26 -7.47 -3.43
CA THR A 99 -26.15 -8.68 -2.60
C THR A 99 -24.99 -9.60 -3.00
N LEU A 100 -24.26 -9.29 -4.09
CA LEU A 100 -23.22 -10.13 -4.67
C LEU A 100 -23.71 -11.54 -4.97
N ARG A 101 -24.90 -11.67 -5.55
CA ARG A 101 -25.45 -12.98 -5.95
C ARG A 101 -24.43 -13.72 -6.83
N GLY A 102 -24.12 -14.95 -6.42
CA GLY A 102 -23.08 -15.77 -7.06
C GLY A 102 -21.75 -15.76 -6.32
N ALA A 103 -21.61 -15.00 -5.22
CA ALA A 103 -20.50 -15.15 -4.30
C ALA A 103 -20.58 -16.50 -3.57
N VAL A 104 -19.41 -17.09 -3.32
CA VAL A 104 -19.25 -18.42 -2.71
C VAL A 104 -18.42 -18.27 -1.45
N GLU A 105 -18.92 -18.79 -0.33
CA GLU A 105 -18.13 -18.92 0.88
C GLU A 105 -17.14 -20.06 0.67
N THR A 106 -15.85 -19.74 0.66
CA THR A 106 -14.78 -20.72 0.41
C THR A 106 -14.17 -21.22 1.71
N GLU A 107 -14.18 -20.40 2.76
CA GLU A 107 -13.61 -20.76 4.06
C GLU A 107 -14.35 -20.07 5.20
N ILE A 108 -14.48 -20.79 6.32
CA ILE A 108 -14.98 -20.25 7.59
C ILE A 108 -14.13 -20.77 8.75
N LEU A 109 -13.77 -19.86 9.65
CA LEU A 109 -12.96 -20.18 10.83
C LEU A 109 -13.50 -19.44 12.05
N SER A 110 -13.96 -20.16 13.06
CA SER A 110 -14.40 -19.59 14.33
C SER A 110 -13.39 -19.90 15.43
N LEU A 111 -12.85 -18.85 16.05
CA LEU A 111 -11.90 -18.93 17.16
C LEU A 111 -12.37 -18.01 18.30
N GLY A 112 -12.80 -18.60 19.40
CA GLY A 112 -13.37 -17.86 20.53
C GLY A 112 -14.66 -17.13 20.11
N GLU A 113 -14.72 -15.82 20.37
CA GLU A 113 -15.85 -14.96 20.02
C GLU A 113 -15.74 -14.35 18.62
N THR A 114 -14.74 -14.75 17.82
CA THR A 114 -14.53 -14.20 16.47
C THR A 114 -14.71 -15.27 15.41
N THR A 115 -15.54 -14.97 14.42
CA THR A 115 -15.69 -15.74 13.19
C THR A 115 -15.07 -14.99 12.04
N TRP A 116 -14.30 -15.71 11.23
CA TRP A 116 -13.68 -15.25 10.00
C TRP A 116 -14.32 -15.97 8.82
N VAL A 117 -14.54 -15.24 7.73
CA VAL A 117 -15.10 -15.79 6.50
C VAL A 117 -14.27 -15.31 5.32
N LEU A 118 -13.96 -16.24 4.42
CA LEU A 118 -13.47 -15.92 3.08
C LEU A 118 -14.63 -16.07 2.10
N LEU A 119 -14.96 -14.96 1.45
CA LEU A 119 -15.99 -14.90 0.41
C LEU A 119 -15.30 -14.68 -0.93
N GLU A 120 -15.57 -15.55 -1.89
CA GLU A 120 -15.10 -15.43 -3.26
C GLU A 120 -16.23 -14.88 -4.14
N TYR A 121 -15.94 -13.84 -4.92
CA TYR A 121 -16.83 -13.36 -5.97
C TYR A 121 -16.12 -13.46 -7.33
N PRO A 122 -16.53 -14.37 -8.21
CA PRO A 122 -15.82 -14.63 -9.46
C PRO A 122 -15.59 -13.39 -10.32
N LYS A 123 -14.40 -13.25 -10.91
CA LYS A 123 -14.02 -12.08 -11.70
C LYS A 123 -15.04 -11.74 -12.81
N PRO A 124 -15.56 -12.70 -13.59
CA PRO A 124 -16.57 -12.40 -14.61
C PRO A 124 -17.83 -11.76 -14.02
N TYR A 125 -18.24 -12.13 -12.82
CA TYR A 125 -19.44 -11.56 -12.19
C TYR A 125 -19.22 -10.12 -11.76
N GLY A 126 -18.06 -9.81 -11.16
CA GLY A 126 -17.68 -8.43 -10.83
C GLY A 126 -17.60 -7.54 -12.06
N LEU A 127 -17.00 -8.03 -13.16
CA LEU A 127 -16.94 -7.27 -14.41
C LEU A 127 -18.33 -7.04 -15.03
N HIS A 128 -19.20 -8.06 -15.03
CA HIS A 128 -20.58 -7.89 -15.46
C HIS A 128 -21.33 -6.88 -14.59
N LEU A 129 -21.11 -6.89 -13.28
CA LEU A 129 -21.75 -5.97 -12.35
C LEU A 129 -21.31 -4.53 -12.61
N ILE A 130 -20.00 -4.29 -12.80
CA ILE A 130 -19.45 -2.99 -13.19
C ILE A 130 -20.04 -2.53 -14.52
N HIS A 131 -20.06 -3.42 -15.53
CA HIS A 131 -20.61 -3.11 -16.85
C HIS A 131 -22.09 -2.76 -16.79
N ALA A 132 -22.89 -3.54 -16.05
CA ALA A 132 -24.32 -3.29 -15.87
C ALA A 132 -24.58 -1.94 -15.20
N ALA A 133 -23.81 -1.61 -14.15
CA ALA A 133 -23.89 -0.32 -13.46
C ALA A 133 -23.52 0.83 -14.41
N ALA A 134 -22.40 0.72 -15.12
CA ALA A 134 -21.93 1.74 -16.03
C ALA A 134 -22.94 1.99 -17.17
N VAL A 135 -23.43 0.95 -17.84
CA VAL A 135 -24.41 1.10 -18.93
C VAL A 135 -25.73 1.67 -18.44
N ARG A 136 -26.18 1.25 -17.25
CA ARG A 136 -27.42 1.74 -16.65
C ARG A 136 -27.35 3.25 -16.43
N TYR A 137 -26.34 3.70 -15.69
CA TYR A 137 -26.28 5.09 -15.24
C TYR A 137 -25.67 6.03 -16.27
N ALA A 138 -24.86 5.53 -17.21
CA ALA A 138 -24.39 6.35 -18.32
C ALA A 138 -25.53 6.77 -19.28
N ARG A 139 -26.61 5.98 -19.38
CA ARG A 139 -27.84 6.41 -20.07
C ARG A 139 -28.54 7.55 -19.36
N GLU A 140 -28.59 7.50 -18.03
CA GLU A 140 -29.23 8.53 -17.21
C GLU A 140 -28.46 9.85 -17.27
N SER A 141 -27.13 9.80 -17.16
CA SER A 141 -26.25 10.98 -17.21
C SER A 141 -25.75 11.37 -18.62
N GLN A 142 -26.21 10.69 -19.68
CA GLN A 142 -25.79 10.92 -21.07
C GLN A 142 -24.26 10.92 -21.29
N TYR A 143 -23.57 9.98 -20.65
CA TYR A 143 -22.12 9.75 -20.78
C TYR A 143 -21.85 8.49 -21.62
N ASN A 144 -20.71 8.41 -22.31
CA ASN A 144 -20.29 7.15 -22.96
C ASN A 144 -19.34 6.39 -22.01
N PRO A 145 -19.75 5.24 -21.43
CA PRO A 145 -18.94 4.54 -20.46
C PRO A 145 -17.79 3.72 -21.06
N GLU A 146 -17.66 3.64 -22.39
CA GLU A 146 -16.66 2.77 -23.05
C GLU A 146 -15.22 3.03 -22.61
N ASP A 147 -14.83 4.31 -22.54
CA ASP A 147 -13.47 4.70 -22.13
C ASP A 147 -13.18 4.32 -20.68
N LEU A 148 -14.18 4.51 -19.80
CA LEU A 148 -14.12 4.11 -18.41
C LEU A 148 -14.02 2.58 -18.29
N LEU A 149 -14.88 1.83 -18.99
CA LEU A 149 -14.92 0.36 -18.93
C LEU A 149 -13.62 -0.26 -19.43
N ARG A 150 -13.06 0.27 -20.52
CA ARG A 150 -11.75 -0.13 -21.05
C ARG A 150 -10.64 0.13 -20.05
N THR A 151 -10.65 1.29 -19.40
CA THR A 151 -9.61 1.69 -18.44
C THR A 151 -9.70 0.89 -17.14
N ILE A 152 -10.89 0.66 -16.61
CA ILE A 152 -11.14 -0.14 -15.40
C ILE A 152 -10.59 -1.58 -15.52
N GLN A 153 -10.61 -2.13 -16.72
CA GLN A 153 -10.11 -3.48 -17.00
C GLN A 153 -8.63 -3.50 -17.37
N SER A 154 -7.98 -2.34 -17.49
CA SER A 154 -6.55 -2.27 -17.76
C SER A 154 -5.75 -2.89 -16.62
N ARG A 155 -4.63 -3.52 -16.98
CA ARG A 155 -3.70 -4.14 -16.04
C ARG A 155 -3.21 -3.11 -15.02
N ASP A 156 -2.85 -1.91 -15.48
CA ASP A 156 -2.32 -0.81 -14.68
C ASP A 156 -3.31 -0.41 -13.56
N VAL A 157 -4.60 -0.27 -13.88
CA VAL A 157 -5.63 0.06 -12.88
C VAL A 157 -5.80 -1.06 -11.85
N VAL A 158 -5.83 -2.32 -12.30
CA VAL A 158 -5.97 -3.48 -11.41
C VAL A 158 -4.76 -3.61 -10.48
N GLU A 159 -3.55 -3.40 -10.99
CA GLU A 159 -2.33 -3.44 -10.20
C GLU A 159 -2.24 -2.26 -9.22
N ALA A 160 -2.61 -1.04 -9.64
CA ALA A 160 -2.69 0.13 -8.75
C ALA A 160 -3.65 -0.10 -7.57
N LEU A 161 -4.77 -0.80 -7.78
CA LEU A 161 -5.72 -1.13 -6.72
C LEU A 161 -5.22 -2.22 -5.79
N ARG A 162 -4.66 -3.30 -6.36
CA ARG A 162 -4.02 -4.37 -5.58
C ARG A 162 -2.98 -3.77 -4.65
N PHE A 163 -2.21 -2.82 -5.17
CA PHE A 163 -1.21 -2.11 -4.41
C PHE A 163 -1.79 -1.20 -3.32
N GLN A 164 -2.69 -0.27 -3.69
CA GLN A 164 -3.32 0.65 -2.73
C GLN A 164 -3.94 -0.14 -1.56
N TRP A 165 -4.57 -1.27 -1.88
CA TRP A 165 -5.10 -2.14 -0.86
C TRP A 165 -4.04 -2.72 0.05
N ARG A 166 -2.95 -3.24 -0.52
CA ARG A 166 -1.89 -3.84 0.27
C ARG A 166 -1.29 -2.83 1.25
N LEU A 167 -1.18 -1.56 0.83
CA LEU A 167 -0.77 -0.47 1.72
C LEU A 167 -1.77 -0.16 2.81
N SER A 168 -3.07 -0.21 2.51
CA SER A 168 -4.14 -0.05 3.51
C SER A 168 -4.08 -1.14 4.58
N GLU A 169 -3.80 -2.39 4.21
CA GLU A 169 -3.64 -3.51 5.15
C GLU A 169 -2.43 -3.32 6.07
N LEU A 170 -1.37 -2.69 5.55
CA LEU A 170 -0.19 -2.32 6.32
C LEU A 170 -0.39 -1.03 7.13
N ASN A 171 -1.55 -0.36 6.99
CA ASN A 171 -1.84 0.94 7.56
C ASN A 171 -0.79 2.00 7.17
N LEU A 172 -0.31 1.94 5.93
CA LEU A 172 0.77 2.77 5.38
C LEU A 172 0.28 3.85 4.40
N GLU A 173 -1.03 4.03 4.24
CA GLU A 173 -1.61 5.02 3.30
C GLU A 173 -1.03 6.42 3.50
N ASN A 174 -0.68 6.78 4.73
CA ASN A 174 0.19 7.89 5.11
C ASN A 174 0.85 7.55 6.45
N TYR A 175 1.92 6.75 6.43
CA TYR A 175 2.69 6.49 7.65
C TYR A 175 3.61 7.68 7.93
N ASP A 176 3.29 8.44 8.96
CA ASP A 176 4.12 9.51 9.50
C ASP A 176 4.58 9.11 10.91
N GLY A 177 5.73 8.43 10.96
CA GLY A 177 6.49 8.28 12.20
C GLY A 177 7.64 9.28 12.19
N ASP A 178 8.12 9.72 13.36
CA ASP A 178 9.20 10.71 13.51
C ASP A 178 10.47 10.44 12.68
N ASN A 179 10.64 9.21 12.17
CA ASN A 179 11.83 8.74 11.47
C ASN A 179 11.58 8.12 10.09
N ILE A 180 10.33 7.79 9.74
CA ILE A 180 10.02 7.20 8.43
C ILE A 180 8.70 7.79 7.94
N GLN A 181 8.72 8.32 6.73
CA GLN A 181 7.57 8.85 6.03
C GLN A 181 7.31 8.04 4.77
N VAL A 182 6.04 7.74 4.53
CA VAL A 182 5.59 7.07 3.30
C VAL A 182 4.51 7.94 2.68
N VAL A 183 4.76 8.38 1.44
CA VAL A 183 3.82 9.15 0.63
C VAL A 183 3.56 8.38 -0.66
N GLN A 184 2.28 8.24 -1.02
CA GLN A 184 1.87 7.45 -2.17
C GLN A 184 1.06 8.29 -3.16
N THR A 185 1.30 8.07 -4.45
CA THR A 185 0.41 8.44 -5.55
C THR A 185 0.07 7.19 -6.38
N PRO A 186 -0.87 7.25 -7.34
CA PRO A 186 -1.13 6.13 -8.23
C PRO A 186 0.09 5.66 -9.03
N GLU A 187 1.03 6.56 -9.33
CA GLU A 187 2.18 6.29 -10.22
C GLU A 187 3.48 6.01 -9.45
N MET A 188 3.56 6.41 -8.18
CA MET A 188 4.79 6.25 -7.39
C MET A 188 4.53 6.10 -5.90
N MET A 189 5.44 5.38 -5.24
CA MET A 189 5.60 5.40 -3.80
C MET A 189 6.92 6.10 -3.47
N HIS A 190 6.88 7.06 -2.55
CA HIS A 190 8.04 7.72 -2.00
C HIS A 190 8.18 7.40 -0.52
N ILE A 191 9.29 6.76 -0.15
CA ILE A 191 9.62 6.45 1.24
C ILE A 191 10.82 7.29 1.64
N THR A 192 10.68 8.08 2.70
CA THR A 192 11.77 8.85 3.28
C THR A 192 12.15 8.28 4.64
N ILE A 193 13.42 7.95 4.82
CA ILE A 193 13.97 7.44 6.07
C ILE A 193 14.92 8.50 6.64
N PHE A 194 14.59 9.03 7.81
CA PHE A 194 15.30 10.13 8.45
C PHE A 194 16.28 9.66 9.54
N GLN A 195 17.04 10.64 10.04
CA GLN A 195 17.82 10.54 11.27
C GLN A 195 18.87 9.43 11.26
N PHE A 196 19.68 9.37 10.20
CA PHE A 196 20.95 8.66 10.24
C PHE A 196 21.87 9.27 11.31
N LEU A 197 22.72 8.45 11.92
CA LEU A 197 23.69 8.91 12.90
C LEU A 197 24.67 9.90 12.24
N PRO A 198 25.03 11.02 12.92
CA PRO A 198 25.95 12.03 12.38
C PRO A 198 27.25 11.42 11.87
N GLU A 199 27.79 11.94 10.76
CA GLU A 199 29.02 11.49 10.10
C GLU A 199 29.13 10.00 9.74
N THR A 200 28.04 9.25 9.87
CA THR A 200 28.00 7.83 9.52
C THR A 200 26.89 7.53 8.54
N ALA A 201 27.02 6.39 7.88
CA ALA A 201 25.96 5.80 7.09
C ALA A 201 25.03 4.89 7.93
N GLN A 202 25.16 4.90 9.26
CA GLN A 202 24.45 3.99 10.14
C GLN A 202 23.12 4.58 10.64
N LEU A 203 22.13 3.70 10.77
CA LEU A 203 20.87 3.99 11.47
C LEU A 203 21.01 3.68 12.96
N SER A 204 20.29 4.43 13.80
CA SER A 204 20.17 4.09 15.23
C SER A 204 19.56 2.69 15.39
N ARG A 205 19.81 2.03 16.53
CA ARG A 205 19.23 0.70 16.81
C ARG A 205 17.69 0.69 16.73
N ALA A 206 17.05 1.76 17.21
CA ALA A 206 15.61 1.92 17.12
C ALA A 206 15.14 2.01 15.66
N HIS A 207 15.85 2.77 14.81
CA HIS A 207 15.52 2.93 13.39
C HIS A 207 15.77 1.66 12.60
N GLN A 208 16.79 0.88 12.95
CA GLN A 208 17.01 -0.45 12.36
C GLN A 208 15.85 -1.43 12.66
N VAL A 209 15.21 -1.34 13.84
CA VAL A 209 14.02 -2.15 14.15
C VAL A 209 12.83 -1.71 13.30
N ALA A 210 12.59 -0.40 13.20
CA ALA A 210 11.51 0.14 12.36
C ALA A 210 11.71 -0.23 10.88
N LEU A 211 12.93 -0.08 10.36
CA LEU A 211 13.29 -0.50 9.01
C LEU A 211 13.12 -2.01 8.82
N ARG A 212 13.52 -2.83 9.80
CA ARG A 212 13.31 -4.28 9.72
C ARG A 212 11.82 -4.61 9.60
N SER A 213 10.97 -4.01 10.42
CA SER A 213 9.52 -4.19 10.33
C SER A 213 8.94 -3.77 8.98
N LEU A 214 9.45 -2.68 8.38
CA LEU A 214 9.08 -2.31 7.01
C LEU A 214 9.62 -3.32 5.99
N SER A 215 10.87 -3.77 6.14
CA SER A 215 11.52 -4.67 5.18
C SER A 215 10.92 -6.07 5.14
N THR A 216 10.40 -6.57 6.26
CA THR A 216 9.78 -7.89 6.32
C THR A 216 8.39 -7.91 5.72
N THR A 217 7.70 -6.76 5.65
CA THR A 217 6.28 -6.75 5.28
C THR A 217 5.99 -5.87 4.09
N LEU A 218 6.51 -4.64 4.03
CA LEU A 218 6.31 -3.77 2.87
C LEU A 218 7.14 -4.22 1.68
N PHE A 219 8.44 -4.47 1.87
CA PHE A 219 9.34 -4.78 0.74
C PHE A 219 9.08 -6.17 0.13
N GLN A 220 8.74 -7.17 0.95
CA GLN A 220 8.31 -8.48 0.42
C GLN A 220 7.04 -8.37 -0.42
N GLU A 221 6.10 -7.51 -0.01
CA GLU A 221 4.86 -7.31 -0.75
C GLU A 221 5.07 -6.51 -2.02
N LEU A 222 5.99 -5.57 -2.03
CA LEU A 222 6.37 -4.85 -3.24
C LEU A 222 6.92 -5.76 -4.34
N GLN A 223 7.49 -6.92 -4.00
CA GLN A 223 7.91 -7.92 -5.00
C GLN A 223 6.73 -8.55 -5.74
N THR A 224 5.54 -8.56 -5.15
CA THR A 224 4.33 -9.13 -5.77
C THR A 224 3.68 -8.18 -6.77
N LEU A 225 4.21 -6.97 -6.89
CA LEU A 225 3.67 -5.89 -7.71
C LEU A 225 4.60 -5.63 -8.88
N SER A 226 4.02 -5.23 -10.02
CA SER A 226 4.83 -4.76 -11.13
C SER A 226 5.32 -3.35 -10.84
N TYR A 227 6.63 -3.16 -10.93
CA TYR A 227 7.28 -1.86 -10.84
C TYR A 227 8.28 -1.72 -11.99
N ARG A 228 8.38 -0.52 -12.54
CA ARG A 228 9.31 -0.22 -13.64
C ARG A 228 10.66 0.28 -13.17
N ALA A 229 10.72 0.91 -11.99
CA ALA A 229 11.96 1.43 -11.44
C ALA A 229 11.95 1.57 -9.92
N VAL A 230 13.12 1.38 -9.31
CA VAL A 230 13.39 1.69 -7.90
C VAL A 230 14.63 2.56 -7.82
N ASP A 231 14.44 3.79 -7.36
CA ASP A 231 15.51 4.78 -7.21
C ASP A 231 15.81 5.02 -5.74
N VAL A 232 17.09 5.05 -5.39
CA VAL A 232 17.56 5.28 -4.02
C VAL A 232 18.50 6.47 -4.00
N LEU A 233 18.11 7.53 -3.30
CA LEU A 233 18.86 8.77 -3.17
C LEU A 233 19.24 9.03 -1.71
N GLY A 234 20.53 9.13 -1.44
CA GLY A 234 21.03 9.50 -0.11
C GLY A 234 21.30 10.99 0.01
N HIS A 235 21.12 11.53 1.22
CA HIS A 235 21.43 12.92 1.56
C HIS A 235 22.32 13.00 2.81
N ALA A 236 23.11 14.07 2.86
CA ALA A 236 23.93 14.43 4.01
C ALA A 236 23.51 15.80 4.58
N ASN A 237 24.02 16.13 5.76
CA ASN A 237 23.70 17.39 6.41
C ASN A 237 24.79 18.42 6.08
N PRO A 238 24.49 19.48 5.31
CA PRO A 238 25.44 20.57 5.12
C PRO A 238 25.59 21.37 6.42
N THR A 239 26.83 21.66 6.80
CA THR A 239 27.12 22.55 7.94
C THR A 239 27.56 23.94 7.49
N GLY A 240 27.86 24.11 6.21
CA GLY A 240 28.40 25.33 5.62
C GLY A 240 29.92 25.46 5.79
N ALA A 241 30.60 24.39 6.22
CA ALA A 241 32.04 24.36 6.31
C ALA A 241 32.67 24.38 4.90
N PRO A 242 33.71 25.20 4.62
CA PRO A 242 34.34 25.22 3.30
C PRO A 242 34.94 23.85 2.94
N GLY A 243 34.62 23.34 1.75
CA GLY A 243 35.21 22.11 1.20
C GLY A 243 34.54 20.80 1.66
N GLU A 244 33.37 20.86 2.29
CA GLU A 244 32.63 19.67 2.75
C GLU A 244 31.93 18.90 1.61
N GLU A 245 31.85 19.45 0.39
CA GLU A 245 31.01 18.93 -0.70
C GLU A 245 31.37 17.49 -1.09
N ALA A 246 32.67 17.19 -1.22
CA ALA A 246 33.14 15.85 -1.60
C ALA A 246 32.85 14.81 -0.50
N GLU A 247 33.02 15.20 0.76
CA GLU A 247 32.76 14.33 1.92
C GLU A 247 31.26 14.04 2.07
N LEU A 248 30.43 15.07 1.95
CA LEU A 248 28.97 14.94 1.98
C LEU A 248 28.48 14.07 0.83
N GLN A 249 29.05 14.24 -0.37
CA GLN A 249 28.71 13.43 -1.53
C GLN A 249 29.02 11.95 -1.28
N GLU A 250 30.20 11.64 -0.76
CA GLU A 250 30.57 10.26 -0.44
C GLU A 250 29.68 9.67 0.67
N LEU A 251 29.43 10.44 1.74
CA LEU A 251 28.61 10.02 2.88
C LEU A 251 27.17 9.72 2.46
N SER A 252 26.58 10.60 1.65
CA SER A 252 25.23 10.43 1.14
C SER A 252 25.11 9.17 0.26
N LEU A 253 26.09 8.92 -0.62
CA LEU A 253 26.12 7.71 -1.44
C LEU A 253 26.27 6.43 -0.60
N ARG A 254 27.08 6.46 0.46
CA ARG A 254 27.21 5.31 1.39
C ARG A 254 25.88 4.98 2.08
N ARG A 255 25.10 6.00 2.48
CA ARG A 255 23.75 5.80 3.04
C ARG A 255 22.80 5.16 2.04
N ALA A 256 22.82 5.66 0.80
CA ALA A 256 22.03 5.09 -0.28
C ALA A 256 22.37 3.62 -0.52
N ARG A 257 23.67 3.26 -0.54
CA ARG A 257 24.15 1.88 -0.70
C ARG A 257 23.62 0.95 0.40
N ILE A 258 23.71 1.36 1.67
CA ILE A 258 23.19 0.55 2.78
C ILE A 258 21.69 0.30 2.61
N MET A 259 20.92 1.30 2.18
CA MET A 259 19.49 1.11 1.95
C MET A 259 19.23 0.19 0.75
N ALA A 260 19.95 0.38 -0.35
CA ALA A 260 19.88 -0.47 -1.53
C ALA A 260 20.19 -1.94 -1.20
N ASP A 261 21.18 -2.21 -0.34
CA ASP A 261 21.51 -3.58 0.07
C ASP A 261 20.38 -4.22 0.90
N ASN A 262 19.70 -3.45 1.76
CA ASN A 262 18.52 -3.93 2.47
C ASN A 262 17.35 -4.22 1.51
N LEU A 263 17.10 -3.34 0.54
CA LEU A 263 16.05 -3.52 -0.46
C LEU A 263 16.32 -4.74 -1.36
N ARG A 264 17.58 -4.94 -1.78
CA ARG A 264 18.00 -6.15 -2.53
C ARG A 264 17.90 -7.41 -1.69
N ALA A 265 18.18 -7.36 -0.40
CA ALA A 265 17.98 -8.50 0.50
C ALA A 265 16.49 -8.86 0.65
N SER A 266 15.60 -7.87 0.52
CA SER A 266 14.15 -8.06 0.35
C SER A 266 13.74 -8.37 -1.10
N GLY A 267 14.71 -8.53 -2.02
CA GLY A 267 14.57 -8.92 -3.42
C GLY A 267 13.92 -7.89 -4.34
N LEU A 268 14.10 -6.60 -4.06
CA LEU A 268 13.85 -5.54 -5.04
C LEU A 268 15.10 -5.29 -5.88
N GLU A 269 14.91 -5.05 -7.18
CA GLU A 269 15.97 -4.61 -8.07
C GLU A 269 16.08 -3.09 -8.08
N ILE A 270 17.31 -2.57 -7.90
CA ILE A 270 17.57 -1.12 -7.82
C ILE A 270 17.96 -0.59 -9.18
N THR A 271 17.18 0.33 -9.71
CA THR A 271 17.38 0.98 -11.01
C THR A 271 18.42 2.08 -10.91
N THR A 272 18.23 3.01 -9.96
CA THR A 272 19.15 4.14 -9.76
C THR A 272 19.65 4.17 -8.32
N LEU A 273 20.94 4.43 -8.16
CA LEU A 273 21.57 4.58 -6.85
C LEU A 273 22.47 5.82 -6.87
N ALA A 274 22.14 6.83 -6.06
CA ALA A 274 22.86 8.09 -6.05
C ALA A 274 23.01 8.69 -4.65
N GLY A 275 23.99 9.58 -4.51
CA GLY A 275 24.11 10.51 -3.39
C GLY A 275 23.89 11.94 -3.90
N ALA A 276 23.17 12.75 -3.13
CA ALA A 276 22.90 14.16 -3.41
C ALA A 276 23.78 15.11 -2.58
N GLY A 277 24.72 14.59 -1.80
CA GLY A 277 25.56 15.40 -0.92
C GLY A 277 24.73 16.22 0.07
N GLY A 278 25.15 17.46 0.29
CA GLY A 278 24.43 18.46 1.08
C GLY A 278 23.53 19.38 0.24
N ASP A 279 23.35 19.11 -1.06
CA ASP A 279 22.84 20.09 -2.02
C ASP A 279 21.33 20.33 -1.93
N GLN A 280 20.61 19.45 -1.22
CA GLN A 280 19.16 19.48 -1.07
C GLN A 280 18.73 19.42 0.41
N PRO A 281 19.00 20.48 1.20
CA PRO A 281 18.63 20.53 2.60
C PRO A 281 17.12 20.75 2.77
N LEU A 282 16.51 20.05 3.73
CA LEU A 282 15.11 20.21 4.13
C LEU A 282 14.93 21.15 5.33
N ALA A 283 16.01 21.46 6.04
CA ALA A 283 16.04 22.29 7.23
C ALA A 283 17.45 22.87 7.47
N ASP A 284 17.56 23.78 8.46
CA ASP A 284 18.83 24.34 8.91
C ASP A 284 19.75 23.25 9.50
N GLY A 285 20.83 22.95 8.79
CA GLY A 285 21.78 21.91 9.16
C GLY A 285 22.66 22.23 10.37
N SER A 286 22.65 23.49 10.85
CA SER A 286 23.35 23.90 12.07
C SER A 286 22.61 23.48 13.35
N THR A 287 21.32 23.15 13.25
CA THR A 287 20.51 22.68 14.38
C THR A 287 20.50 21.15 14.48
N PRO A 288 20.44 20.55 15.69
CA PRO A 288 20.32 19.10 15.85
C PRO A 288 19.12 18.51 15.12
N GLU A 289 17.97 19.18 15.22
CA GLU A 289 16.71 18.78 14.61
C GLU A 289 16.77 18.88 13.08
N GLY A 290 17.23 20.02 12.56
CA GLY A 290 17.35 20.23 11.12
C GLY A 290 18.40 19.32 10.48
N GLY A 291 19.52 19.11 11.17
CA GLY A 291 20.50 18.12 10.75
C GLY A 291 19.93 16.70 10.72
N GLY A 292 19.08 16.32 11.69
CA GLY A 292 18.36 15.04 11.68
C GLY A 292 17.49 14.84 10.46
N ARG A 293 16.81 15.91 10.00
CA ARG A 293 15.98 15.90 8.79
C ARG A 293 16.80 15.83 7.51
N ASN A 294 17.95 16.51 7.46
CA ASN A 294 18.82 16.49 6.28
C ASN A 294 19.52 15.13 6.09
N ARG A 295 19.85 14.44 7.19
CA ARG A 295 20.42 13.08 7.19
C ARG A 295 19.34 12.04 6.87
N ARG A 296 19.02 11.88 5.58
CA ARG A 296 17.95 11.00 5.10
C ARG A 296 18.35 10.17 3.88
N VAL A 297 17.54 9.15 3.62
CA VAL A 297 17.52 8.42 2.35
C VAL A 297 16.09 8.46 1.82
N GLU A 298 15.96 8.75 0.54
CA GLU A 298 14.72 8.73 -0.22
C GLU A 298 14.71 7.51 -1.13
N ILE A 299 13.60 6.78 -1.14
CA ILE A 299 13.35 5.63 -2.00
C ILE A 299 12.12 5.96 -2.83
N SER A 300 12.28 5.98 -4.15
CA SER A 300 11.17 6.17 -5.08
C SER A 300 10.94 4.87 -5.84
N ILE A 301 9.73 4.33 -5.72
CA ILE A 301 9.29 3.14 -6.46
C ILE A 301 8.28 3.62 -7.49
N HIS A 302 8.59 3.39 -8.76
CA HIS A 302 7.75 3.75 -9.89
C HIS A 302 7.01 2.52 -10.37
N PHE A 303 5.69 2.59 -10.41
CA PHE A 303 4.84 1.50 -10.91
C PHE A 303 4.80 1.51 -12.45
N GLU A 304 4.41 0.38 -13.04
CA GLU A 304 4.15 0.27 -14.48
C GLU A 304 2.98 1.18 -14.91
#